data_AF-A0A4P2R2N3-F1
#
_entry.id   AF-A0A4P2R2N3-F1
#
_cell.length_a   1.000
_cell.length_b   1.000
_cell.length_c   1.000
_cell.angle_alpha   90.00
_cell.angle_beta   90.00
_cell.angle_gamma   90.00
#
_symmetry.space_group_name_H-M   'P 1'
#
loop_
_entity.id
_entity.type
_entity.pdbx_description
1 polymer ?
#
loop_
_entity_poly.entity_id
_entity_poly.type
_entity_poly.pdbx_seq_one_letter_code
_entity_poly.pdbx_strand_id
1 'polypeptide(L)'
;MTTPGPRFYAWCNEASRIDALEATLSALARPDWPMEVHMAECDVKRKTDSRDEALATVRAHFTCGGEASVDFGATLPASQRFAFPNERGPDYLEYVPGIHVGLRCFTEAYHRRRHYSLMGFHEPRGPLEMYPQRGKDFFRLGLDLAWDRGPRSLEAEVAVLWRVMQVDLEAFLLCLCAPDASGRVRTGGCTNAWDWNAPVATCATYNADAREIARDLAVSWVHLHDKDSVTRIAGIPLPLLHTRVDAAPRGARVSIAERGPRITIAQRETHVALKRGKPWTRSLSRETVLKALAASPSALLDALEASAAPDEAWRAAAPRADEILDRTRKLTEAGGEGPPVWSVDLSTYRHRLFLKRHPPFLVRRLPNGGVMLATHPYCSLWPLWADALTALGLMDN
;
A
#
# COMPACT_ATOMS: atom_id res chain seq x y z
N MET A 1 -7.59 18.40 11.40
CA MET A 1 -7.48 16.94 11.54
C MET A 1 -6.48 16.43 10.53
N THR A 2 -5.39 15.78 10.97
CA THR A 2 -4.42 15.14 10.07
C THR A 2 -5.04 13.88 9.48
N THR A 3 -4.99 13.72 8.15
CA THR A 3 -5.45 12.51 7.49
C THR A 3 -4.45 11.39 7.75
N PRO A 4 -4.89 10.18 8.16
CA PRO A 4 -3.99 9.03 8.31
C PRO A 4 -3.30 8.71 6.98
N GLY A 5 -2.14 8.06 7.07
CA GLY A 5 -1.38 7.61 5.90
C GLY A 5 -2.04 6.46 5.15
N PRO A 6 -1.34 5.90 4.15
CA PRO A 6 -1.83 4.71 3.47
C PRO A 6 -1.94 3.56 4.48
N ARG A 7 -2.94 2.71 4.26
CA ARG A 7 -3.25 1.59 5.13
C ARG A 7 -2.76 0.32 4.50
N PHE A 8 -2.04 -0.46 5.29
CA PHE A 8 -1.50 -1.75 4.93
C PHE A 8 -2.31 -2.82 5.65
N TYR A 9 -2.54 -3.95 4.98
CA TYR A 9 -3.12 -5.12 5.62
C TYR A 9 -2.33 -6.37 5.27
N ALA A 10 -2.38 -7.33 6.17
CA ALA A 10 -1.88 -8.67 5.98
C ALA A 10 -2.92 -9.68 6.45
N TRP A 11 -3.22 -10.65 5.59
CA TRP A 11 -4.10 -11.75 5.93
C TRP A 11 -3.28 -12.94 6.45
N CYS A 12 -3.57 -13.35 7.68
CA CYS A 12 -3.05 -14.55 8.32
C CYS A 12 -4.14 -15.25 9.14
N ASN A 13 -3.94 -16.55 9.37
CA ASN A 13 -4.79 -17.37 10.22
C ASN A 13 -4.78 -16.85 11.66
N GLU A 14 -5.87 -17.02 12.41
CA GLU A 14 -5.99 -16.56 13.80
C GLU A 14 -4.87 -17.06 14.70
N ALA A 15 -4.48 -18.33 14.57
CA ALA A 15 -3.38 -18.93 15.32
C ALA A 15 -2.02 -18.28 15.07
N SER A 16 -1.84 -17.58 13.95
CA SER A 16 -0.58 -16.95 13.54
C SER A 16 -0.55 -15.43 13.76
N ARG A 17 -1.64 -14.84 14.27
CA ARG A 17 -1.80 -13.38 14.32
C ARG A 17 -0.85 -12.69 15.28
N ILE A 18 -0.71 -13.21 16.49
CA ILE A 18 0.21 -12.66 17.48
C ILE A 18 1.65 -12.83 17.03
N ASP A 19 2.01 -14.01 16.50
CA ASP A 19 3.35 -14.25 15.96
C ASP A 19 3.68 -13.31 14.78
N ALA A 20 2.71 -13.07 13.90
CA ALA A 20 2.88 -12.15 12.79
C ALA A 20 2.99 -10.68 13.27
N LEU A 21 2.21 -10.28 14.27
CA LEU A 21 2.35 -8.97 14.93
C LEU A 21 3.74 -8.80 15.58
N GLU A 22 4.22 -9.83 16.28
CA GLU A 22 5.55 -9.85 16.88
C GLU A 22 6.66 -9.73 15.84
N ALA A 23 6.55 -10.49 14.74
CA ALA A 23 7.51 -10.43 13.64
C ALA A 23 7.51 -9.04 12.98
N THR A 24 6.35 -8.41 12.77
CA THR A 24 6.25 -7.05 12.24
C THR A 24 6.85 -6.02 13.20
N LEU A 25 6.56 -6.08 14.50
CA LEU A 25 7.20 -5.20 15.48
C LEU A 25 8.72 -5.40 15.50
N SER A 26 9.18 -6.63 15.36
CA SER A 26 10.61 -6.94 15.31
C SER A 26 11.30 -6.38 14.05
N ALA A 27 10.58 -6.30 12.93
CA ALA A 27 11.11 -5.80 11.67
C ALA A 27 11.09 -4.26 11.57
N LEU A 28 10.12 -3.59 12.20
CA LEU A 28 9.87 -2.14 12.01
C LEU A 28 10.10 -1.26 13.24
N ALA A 29 9.90 -1.78 14.44
CA ALA A 29 9.91 -0.94 15.63
C ALA A 29 11.33 -0.47 15.96
N ARG A 30 11.46 0.83 16.20
CA ARG A 30 12.70 1.45 16.66
C ARG A 30 12.97 1.11 18.13
N PRO A 31 14.21 0.75 18.49
CA PRO A 31 14.56 0.42 19.87
C PRO A 31 14.54 1.65 20.81
N ASP A 32 14.69 2.86 20.27
CA ASP A 32 14.77 4.12 21.02
C ASP A 32 13.43 4.86 21.14
N TRP A 33 12.33 4.24 20.68
CA TRP A 33 11.01 4.85 20.68
C TRP A 33 10.03 4.07 21.56
N PRO A 34 9.33 4.71 22.51
CA PRO A 34 8.35 4.04 23.34
C PRO A 34 7.21 3.45 22.50
N MET A 35 6.72 2.29 22.92
CA MET A 35 5.51 1.68 22.41
C MET A 35 4.32 2.00 23.32
N GLU A 36 3.15 2.16 22.72
CA GLU A 36 1.88 2.29 23.41
C GLU A 36 0.95 1.14 22.98
N VAL A 37 0.63 0.25 23.92
CA VAL A 37 -0.30 -0.86 23.73
C VAL A 37 -1.66 -0.45 24.26
N HIS A 38 -2.69 -0.69 23.45
CA HIS A 38 -4.08 -0.42 23.79
C HIS A 38 -4.96 -1.63 23.45
N MET A 39 -5.67 -2.13 24.47
CA MET A 39 -6.65 -3.21 24.39
C MET A 39 -8.03 -2.62 24.69
N ALA A 40 -8.71 -2.12 23.66
CA ALA A 40 -9.86 -1.23 23.79
C ALA A 40 -11.01 -1.79 24.63
N GLU A 41 -11.32 -3.07 24.48
CA GLU A 41 -12.47 -3.72 25.11
C GLU A 41 -12.26 -4.04 26.60
N CYS A 42 -11.03 -3.90 27.09
CA CYS A 42 -10.63 -4.27 28.45
C CYS A 42 -10.02 -3.09 29.20
N ASP A 43 -10.07 -1.90 28.58
CA ASP A 43 -9.52 -0.64 29.09
C ASP A 43 -8.05 -0.76 29.55
N VAL A 44 -7.28 -1.64 28.89
CA VAL A 44 -5.85 -1.79 29.18
C VAL A 44 -5.08 -0.88 28.24
N LYS A 45 -4.40 0.09 28.82
CA LYS A 45 -3.47 0.99 28.14
C LYS A 45 -2.11 0.94 28.83
N ARG A 46 -1.06 0.63 28.08
CA ARG A 46 0.29 0.51 28.62
C ARG A 46 1.31 1.18 27.72
N LYS A 47 2.15 2.04 28.29
CA LYS A 47 3.33 2.58 27.62
C LYS A 47 4.56 1.82 28.11
N THR A 48 5.43 1.40 27.19
CA THR A 48 6.64 0.64 27.52
C THR A 48 7.72 0.88 26.46
N ASP A 49 8.99 0.82 26.88
CA ASP A 49 10.15 0.82 25.98
C ASP A 49 10.59 -0.61 25.61
N SER A 50 9.91 -1.64 26.14
CA SER A 50 10.22 -3.05 25.93
C SER A 50 9.21 -3.71 25.00
N ARG A 51 9.71 -4.27 23.90
CA ARG A 51 8.90 -5.03 22.95
C ARG A 51 8.29 -6.27 23.60
N ASP A 52 9.06 -6.94 24.45
CA ASP A 52 8.62 -8.16 25.12
C ASP A 52 7.50 -7.86 26.11
N GLU A 53 7.54 -6.71 26.79
CA GLU A 53 6.47 -6.25 27.68
C GLU A 53 5.21 -5.86 26.90
N ALA A 54 5.37 -5.20 25.76
CA ALA A 54 4.27 -4.89 24.86
C ALA A 54 3.57 -6.17 24.37
N LEU A 55 4.36 -7.15 23.92
CA LEU A 55 3.86 -8.45 23.45
C LEU A 55 3.24 -9.28 24.58
N ALA A 56 3.83 -9.28 25.77
CA ALA A 56 3.25 -9.94 26.94
C ALA A 56 1.88 -9.35 27.27
N THR A 57 1.73 -8.03 27.18
CA THR A 57 0.45 -7.33 27.38
C THR A 57 -0.57 -7.73 26.33
N VAL A 58 -0.18 -7.74 25.05
CA VAL A 58 -1.06 -8.22 23.97
C VAL A 58 -1.47 -9.67 24.24
N ARG A 59 -0.53 -10.59 24.46
CA ARG A 59 -0.81 -12.02 24.70
C ARG A 59 -1.75 -12.25 25.89
N ALA A 60 -1.54 -11.54 26.99
CA ALA A 60 -2.35 -11.68 28.20
C ALA A 60 -3.80 -11.24 28.00
N HIS A 61 -4.03 -10.26 27.12
CA HIS A 61 -5.34 -9.61 26.97
C HIS A 61 -5.99 -9.82 25.59
N PHE A 62 -5.36 -10.53 24.65
CA PHE A 62 -5.88 -10.65 23.28
C PHE A 62 -7.22 -11.37 23.20
N THR A 63 -7.46 -12.32 24.11
CA THR A 63 -8.75 -13.00 24.25
C THR A 63 -9.85 -12.09 24.79
N CYS A 64 -9.46 -11.01 25.46
CA CYS A 64 -10.35 -10.01 26.01
C CYS A 64 -10.71 -9.03 24.89
N GLY A 65 -11.90 -9.21 24.33
CA GLY A 65 -12.44 -8.32 23.31
C GLY A 65 -11.88 -8.50 21.90
N GLY A 66 -10.65 -8.97 21.73
CA GLY A 66 -10.15 -9.44 20.44
C GLY A 66 -9.70 -8.36 19.46
N GLU A 67 -9.30 -7.19 19.97
CA GLU A 67 -8.52 -6.17 19.26
C GLU A 67 -7.29 -5.81 20.12
N ALA A 68 -6.12 -5.81 19.49
CA ALA A 68 -4.89 -5.24 20.03
C ALA A 68 -4.43 -4.11 19.12
N SER A 69 -4.08 -2.97 19.71
CA SER A 69 -3.43 -1.86 19.00
C SER A 69 -2.08 -1.61 19.64
N VAL A 70 -1.04 -1.52 18.83
CA VAL A 70 0.32 -1.16 19.23
C VAL A 70 0.78 0.01 18.39
N ASP A 71 1.06 1.11 19.06
CA ASP A 71 1.57 2.34 18.50
C ASP A 71 3.08 2.44 18.76
N PHE A 72 3.89 2.71 17.74
CA PHE A 72 5.35 2.68 17.84
C PHE A 72 6.03 3.59 16.81
N GLY A 73 7.32 3.88 17.01
CA GLY A 73 8.15 4.60 16.04
C GLY A 73 8.80 3.66 15.03
N ALA A 74 8.77 4.00 13.74
CA ALA A 74 9.45 3.26 12.68
C ALA A 74 10.30 4.18 11.82
N THR A 75 11.49 3.74 11.41
CA THR A 75 12.33 4.49 10.47
C THR A 75 11.88 4.21 9.03
N LEU A 76 11.71 5.26 8.24
CA LEU A 76 11.46 5.13 6.81
C LEU A 76 12.76 4.77 6.07
N PRO A 77 12.84 3.63 5.35
CA PRO A 77 14.06 3.23 4.65
C PRO A 77 14.54 4.24 3.61
N ALA A 78 13.63 5.00 3.00
CA ALA A 78 14.01 6.06 2.08
C ALA A 78 14.77 7.21 2.79
N SER A 79 14.60 7.42 4.09
CA SER A 79 15.40 8.38 4.88
C SER A 79 16.82 7.89 5.17
N GLN A 80 17.08 6.59 5.02
CA GLN A 80 18.42 6.03 5.09
C GLN A 80 19.10 6.04 3.72
N ARG A 81 18.30 5.94 2.64
CA ARG A 81 18.77 5.85 1.26
C ARG A 81 18.95 7.20 0.58
N PHE A 82 18.09 8.16 0.91
CA PHE A 82 18.10 9.51 0.36
C PHE A 82 18.32 10.49 1.51
N ALA A 83 19.14 11.51 1.26
CA ALA A 83 19.45 12.53 2.23
C ALA A 83 18.87 13.86 1.70
N PHE A 84 18.08 14.55 2.52
CA PHE A 84 17.45 15.83 2.15
C PHE A 84 17.97 16.98 3.04
N PRO A 85 18.06 18.23 2.54
CA PRO A 85 18.63 19.35 3.32
C PRO A 85 17.77 19.84 4.48
N ASN A 86 16.43 19.83 4.35
CA ASN A 86 15.50 20.11 5.46
C ASN A 86 15.52 19.05 6.56
N GLU A 87 16.17 17.93 6.27
CA GLU A 87 16.41 16.79 7.14
C GLU A 87 17.84 16.88 7.74
N ARG A 88 18.41 18.07 7.99
CA ARG A 88 19.78 18.20 8.57
C ARG A 88 19.97 19.34 9.60
N GLY A 89 18.89 19.76 10.27
CA GLY A 89 19.01 20.68 11.41
C GLY A 89 19.83 20.08 12.58
N PRO A 90 20.35 20.89 13.52
CA PRO A 90 21.06 20.41 14.71
C PRO A 90 20.23 19.41 15.54
N ASP A 91 18.90 19.45 15.43
CA ASP A 91 17.97 18.47 16.04
C ASP A 91 17.85 17.15 15.26
N TYR A 92 18.47 17.00 14.08
CA TYR A 92 18.27 15.85 13.19
C TYR A 92 19.38 14.79 13.30
N LEU A 93 20.62 15.19 13.60
CA LEU A 93 21.71 14.23 13.82
C LEU A 93 21.52 13.39 15.10
N GLU A 94 20.66 13.84 16.03
CA GLU A 94 20.21 13.06 17.20
C GLU A 94 18.94 12.23 16.94
N TYR A 95 18.18 12.49 15.87
CA TYR A 95 16.89 11.86 15.60
C TYR A 95 16.77 11.42 14.14
N VAL A 96 17.08 10.15 13.85
CA VAL A 96 16.64 9.47 12.61
C VAL A 96 15.14 9.79 12.37
N PRO A 97 14.65 10.08 11.16
CA PRO A 97 13.21 10.29 10.93
C PRO A 97 12.45 9.03 11.28
N GLY A 98 11.79 9.06 12.43
CA GLY A 98 10.79 8.08 12.79
C GLY A 98 9.43 8.63 12.41
N ILE A 99 8.60 7.79 11.83
CA ILE A 99 7.18 8.06 11.76
C ILE A 99 6.47 7.27 12.85
N HIS A 100 5.37 7.82 13.33
CA HIS A 100 4.51 7.11 14.26
C HIS A 100 3.58 6.16 13.48
N VAL A 101 3.63 4.88 13.83
CA VAL A 101 2.91 3.80 13.16
C VAL A 101 1.97 3.15 14.15
N GLY A 102 0.72 2.97 13.75
CA GLY A 102 -0.22 2.10 14.44
C GLY A 102 -0.26 0.74 13.77
N LEU A 103 -0.11 -0.33 14.54
CA LEU A 103 -0.32 -1.71 14.14
C LEU A 103 -1.46 -2.29 14.96
N ARG A 104 -2.47 -2.82 14.27
CA ARG A 104 -3.63 -3.43 14.87
C ARG A 104 -3.72 -4.89 14.49
N CYS A 105 -4.20 -5.68 15.43
CA CYS A 105 -4.45 -7.09 15.27
C CYS A 105 -5.83 -7.42 15.82
N PHE A 106 -6.59 -8.21 15.09
CA PHE A 106 -7.98 -8.53 15.44
C PHE A 106 -8.18 -10.04 15.50
N THR A 107 -9.09 -10.52 16.33
CA THR A 107 -9.55 -11.93 16.36
C THR A 107 -10.63 -12.19 15.32
N GLU A 108 -10.89 -13.45 14.97
CA GLU A 108 -12.00 -13.81 14.10
C GLU A 108 -13.34 -13.43 14.73
N ALA A 109 -13.46 -13.60 16.04
CA ALA A 109 -14.65 -13.21 16.80
C ALA A 109 -14.90 -11.69 16.71
N TYR A 110 -13.85 -10.87 16.76
CA TYR A 110 -13.96 -9.42 16.53
C TYR A 110 -14.38 -9.12 15.09
N HIS A 111 -13.80 -9.79 14.08
CA HIS A 111 -14.20 -9.63 12.68
C HIS A 111 -15.65 -10.01 12.36
N ARG A 112 -16.28 -10.86 13.17
CA ARG A 112 -17.70 -11.22 12.99
C ARG A 112 -18.65 -10.25 13.68
N ARG A 113 -18.19 -9.51 14.69
CA ARG A 113 -19.00 -8.50 15.37
C ARG A 113 -19.24 -7.30 14.44
N ARG A 114 -20.50 -6.87 14.35
CA ARG A 114 -20.85 -5.58 13.72
C ARG A 114 -20.56 -4.47 14.72
N HIS A 115 -19.50 -3.70 14.51
CA HIS A 115 -19.21 -2.53 15.34
C HIS A 115 -19.99 -1.32 14.84
N TYR A 116 -20.84 -0.78 15.73
CA TYR A 116 -21.39 0.56 15.62
C TYR A 116 -20.41 1.53 16.29
N SER A 117 -19.83 2.46 15.54
CA SER A 117 -19.15 3.62 16.12
C SER A 117 -20.03 4.86 15.96
N LEU A 118 -19.81 5.87 16.80
CA LEU A 118 -20.41 7.22 16.67
C LEU A 118 -20.12 7.88 15.30
N MET A 119 -19.17 7.34 14.53
CA MET A 119 -18.78 7.79 13.18
C MET A 119 -19.33 6.88 12.05
N GLY A 120 -20.21 5.92 12.37
CA GLY A 120 -20.82 4.98 11.43
C GLY A 120 -20.31 3.53 11.57
N PHE A 121 -20.73 2.66 10.64
CA PHE A 121 -20.26 1.28 10.53
C PHE A 121 -18.74 1.27 10.29
N HIS A 122 -17.96 0.70 11.22
CA HIS A 122 -16.58 0.35 10.94
C HIS A 122 -16.55 -1.11 10.48
N GLU A 123 -16.20 -1.34 9.22
CA GLU A 123 -15.86 -2.69 8.78
C GLU A 123 -14.60 -3.15 9.53
N PRO A 124 -14.57 -4.40 10.04
CA PRO A 124 -13.36 -4.98 10.60
C PRO A 124 -12.24 -4.99 9.55
N ARG A 125 -11.04 -4.57 9.94
CA ARG A 125 -10.01 -4.15 8.99
C ARG A 125 -8.96 -5.21 8.65
N GLY A 126 -9.32 -6.50 8.73
CA GLY A 126 -8.44 -7.61 8.37
C GLY A 126 -7.54 -8.06 9.52
N PRO A 127 -6.92 -9.26 9.43
CA PRO A 127 -6.21 -9.89 10.55
C PRO A 127 -5.14 -9.00 11.19
N LEU A 128 -4.38 -8.30 10.35
CA LEU A 128 -3.44 -7.26 10.72
C LEU A 128 -3.68 -6.03 9.86
N GLU A 129 -3.70 -4.86 10.50
CA GLU A 129 -3.72 -3.55 9.84
C GLU A 129 -2.54 -2.72 10.34
N MET A 130 -1.82 -2.06 9.44
CA MET A 130 -0.78 -1.10 9.79
C MET A 130 -1.02 0.23 9.08
N TYR A 131 -0.82 1.35 9.77
CA TYR A 131 -0.95 2.67 9.16
C TYR A 131 -0.01 3.70 9.81
N PRO A 132 0.59 4.60 9.02
CA PRO A 132 1.20 5.82 9.55
C PRO A 132 0.12 6.71 10.16
N GLN A 133 0.30 7.17 11.40
CA GLN A 133 -0.68 8.04 12.06
C GLN A 133 -0.86 9.38 11.32
N ARG A 134 0.21 9.87 10.68
CA ARG A 134 0.22 11.12 9.91
C ARG A 134 0.61 10.81 8.47
N GLY A 135 -0.35 10.92 7.55
CA GLY A 135 -0.09 10.59 6.14
C GLY A 135 0.95 11.48 5.48
N LYS A 136 1.03 12.75 5.88
CA LYS A 136 2.05 13.69 5.38
C LYS A 136 3.49 13.21 5.65
N ASP A 137 3.70 12.50 6.76
CA ASP A 137 5.02 12.03 7.17
C ASP A 137 5.46 10.83 6.32
N PHE A 138 4.50 9.97 5.91
CA PHE A 138 4.77 8.84 5.02
C PHE A 138 4.85 9.24 3.53
N PHE A 139 3.93 10.09 3.06
CA PHE A 139 3.88 10.49 1.66
C PHE A 139 4.98 11.49 1.27
N ARG A 140 5.69 12.09 2.24
CA ARG A 140 6.73 13.11 2.02
C ARG A 140 6.33 14.16 0.98
N LEU A 141 5.14 14.74 1.16
CA LEU A 141 4.52 15.63 0.17
C LEU A 141 5.29 16.97 -0.01
N GLY A 142 6.26 17.26 0.86
CA GLY A 142 7.21 18.35 0.74
C GLY A 142 8.63 17.81 0.79
N LEU A 143 9.39 17.98 -0.29
CA LEU A 143 10.80 17.62 -0.36
C LEU A 143 11.63 18.84 -0.72
N ASP A 144 12.73 19.02 0.01
CA ASP A 144 13.72 20.05 -0.26
C ASP A 144 14.76 19.48 -1.21
N LEU A 145 14.78 19.98 -2.44
CA LEU A 145 15.57 19.43 -3.54
C LEU A 145 16.57 20.45 -4.08
N ALA A 146 17.77 19.99 -4.42
CA ALA A 146 18.81 20.81 -5.04
C ALA A 146 18.55 20.95 -6.54
N TRP A 147 17.88 22.04 -6.92
CA TRP A 147 17.62 22.39 -8.32
C TRP A 147 18.77 23.20 -8.91
N ASP A 148 18.99 23.11 -10.23
CA ASP A 148 19.81 24.11 -10.93
C ASP A 148 18.98 25.35 -11.29
N ARG A 149 19.62 26.30 -11.98
CA ARG A 149 18.98 27.48 -12.57
C ARG A 149 18.08 27.16 -13.79
N GLY A 150 17.83 25.89 -14.08
CA GLY A 150 16.96 25.44 -15.18
C GLY A 150 15.47 25.50 -14.81
N PRO A 151 14.57 25.40 -15.80
CA PRO A 151 13.14 25.39 -15.55
C PRO A 151 12.74 24.16 -14.73
N ARG A 152 11.81 24.35 -13.79
CA ARG A 152 11.18 23.26 -13.05
C ARG A 152 10.39 22.37 -14.01
N SER A 153 10.55 21.04 -13.87
CA SER A 153 9.75 20.05 -14.60
C SER A 153 8.90 19.28 -13.60
N LEU A 154 7.59 19.33 -13.78
CA LEU A 154 6.63 18.61 -12.95
C LEU A 154 6.84 17.10 -13.05
N GLU A 155 7.20 16.61 -14.23
CA GLU A 155 7.45 15.20 -14.50
C GLU A 155 8.68 14.71 -13.71
N ALA A 156 9.74 15.52 -13.67
CA ALA A 156 10.91 15.22 -12.85
C ALA A 156 10.59 15.25 -11.35
N GLU A 157 9.77 16.22 -10.90
CA GLU A 157 9.30 16.31 -9.51
C GLU A 157 8.52 15.05 -9.09
N VAL A 158 7.55 14.62 -9.91
CA VAL A 158 6.80 13.36 -9.67
C VAL A 158 7.74 12.15 -9.69
N ALA A 159 8.72 12.13 -10.59
CA ALA A 159 9.65 11.01 -10.71
C ALA A 159 10.58 10.87 -9.50
N VAL A 160 11.08 11.97 -8.95
CA VAL A 160 11.82 11.98 -7.68
C VAL A 160 10.95 11.42 -6.55
N LEU A 161 9.71 11.91 -6.41
CA LEU A 161 8.80 11.46 -5.37
C LEU A 161 8.53 9.96 -5.43
N TRP A 162 8.18 9.46 -6.62
CA TRP A 162 7.86 8.05 -6.78
C TRP A 162 9.02 7.16 -6.34
N ARG A 163 10.26 7.52 -6.68
CA ARG A 163 11.45 6.75 -6.28
C ARG A 163 11.65 6.70 -4.77
N VAL A 164 11.40 7.81 -4.07
CA VAL A 164 11.50 7.88 -2.61
C VAL A 164 10.39 7.06 -1.97
N MET A 165 9.14 7.31 -2.37
CA MET A 165 7.98 6.66 -1.77
C MET A 165 7.88 5.17 -2.10
N GLN A 166 8.34 4.74 -3.28
CA GLN A 166 8.37 3.33 -3.66
C GLN A 166 9.19 2.50 -2.66
N VAL A 167 10.32 3.04 -2.19
CA VAL A 167 11.20 2.38 -1.20
C VAL A 167 10.46 2.17 0.12
N ASP A 168 9.78 3.21 0.61
CA ASP A 168 9.03 3.16 1.86
C ASP A 168 7.80 2.25 1.74
N LEU A 169 7.05 2.32 0.63
CA LEU A 169 5.88 1.49 0.34
C LEU A 169 6.23 0.00 0.29
N GLU A 170 7.28 -0.35 -0.45
CA GLU A 170 7.76 -1.73 -0.58
C GLU A 170 8.20 -2.27 0.78
N ALA A 171 9.04 -1.53 1.50
CA ALA A 171 9.57 -2.00 2.77
C ALA A 171 8.49 -2.20 3.82
N PHE A 172 7.54 -1.27 3.95
CA PHE A 172 6.45 -1.39 4.93
C PHE A 172 5.52 -2.55 4.58
N LEU A 173 5.16 -2.73 3.31
CA LEU A 173 4.32 -3.86 2.90
C LEU A 173 5.01 -5.19 3.17
N LEU A 174 6.32 -5.30 2.86
CA LEU A 174 7.09 -6.51 3.09
C LEU A 174 7.35 -6.78 4.58
N CYS A 175 7.60 -5.77 5.41
CA CYS A 175 7.76 -5.97 6.85
C CYS A 175 6.43 -6.35 7.54
N LEU A 176 5.29 -6.02 6.93
CA LEU A 176 3.99 -6.51 7.41
C LEU A 176 3.69 -7.93 6.90
N CYS A 177 3.99 -8.22 5.62
CA CYS A 177 3.53 -9.45 4.97
C CYS A 177 4.56 -10.59 4.92
N ALA A 178 5.84 -10.28 5.09
CA ALA A 178 6.93 -11.25 5.09
C ALA A 178 8.07 -10.84 6.06
N PRO A 179 7.77 -10.41 7.31
CA PRO A 179 8.78 -9.90 8.24
C PRO A 179 9.94 -10.87 8.50
N ASP A 180 9.66 -12.18 8.46
CA ASP A 180 10.60 -13.25 8.81
C ASP A 180 10.58 -14.42 7.79
N ALA A 181 9.98 -14.19 6.62
CA ALA A 181 9.80 -15.19 5.56
C ALA A 181 9.12 -16.51 5.98
N SER A 182 8.44 -16.54 7.12
CA SER A 182 7.76 -17.74 7.67
C SER A 182 6.57 -18.25 6.86
N GLY A 183 6.05 -17.44 5.93
CA GLY A 183 4.85 -17.76 5.16
C GLY A 183 3.53 -17.70 5.96
N ARG A 184 3.54 -17.13 7.18
CA ARG A 184 2.32 -16.96 8.01
C ARG A 184 1.25 -16.09 7.33
N VAL A 185 1.68 -15.08 6.59
CA VAL A 185 0.82 -14.19 5.81
C VAL A 185 0.80 -14.69 4.37
N ARG A 186 -0.40 -14.95 3.85
CA ARG A 186 -0.57 -15.45 2.47
C ARG A 186 -0.75 -14.34 1.45
N THR A 187 -1.46 -13.28 1.85
CA THR A 187 -1.76 -12.14 1.01
C THR A 187 -1.86 -10.89 1.84
N GLY A 188 -1.61 -9.74 1.22
CA GLY A 188 -1.73 -8.44 1.85
C GLY A 188 -1.84 -7.36 0.80
N GLY A 189 -1.91 -6.11 1.24
CA GLY A 189 -1.94 -5.00 0.32
C GLY A 189 -1.93 -3.64 1.00
N CYS A 190 -1.99 -2.61 0.18
CA CYS A 190 -1.96 -1.22 0.62
C CYS A 190 -3.04 -0.41 -0.10
N THR A 191 -3.81 0.40 0.64
CA THR A 191 -4.82 1.30 0.09
C THR A 191 -4.73 2.68 0.73
N ASN A 192 -5.13 3.70 -0.02
CA ASN A 192 -5.32 5.06 0.51
C ASN A 192 -6.80 5.38 0.79
N ALA A 193 -7.65 4.35 0.81
CA ALA A 193 -9.06 4.46 1.18
C ALA A 193 -9.27 4.17 2.67
N TRP A 194 -10.43 4.59 3.19
CA TRP A 194 -10.84 4.28 4.56
C TRP A 194 -11.18 2.79 4.75
N ASP A 195 -11.77 2.19 3.71
CA ASP A 195 -12.19 0.79 3.65
C ASP A 195 -11.26 -0.02 2.73
N TRP A 196 -11.23 -1.35 2.91
CA TRP A 196 -10.48 -2.23 2.02
C TRP A 196 -11.18 -2.34 0.68
N ASN A 197 -10.53 -1.80 -0.35
CA ASN A 197 -10.95 -1.97 -1.72
C ASN A 197 -10.61 -3.38 -2.23
N ALA A 198 -11.28 -3.81 -3.29
CA ALA A 198 -10.87 -4.95 -4.10
C ALA A 198 -9.36 -4.89 -4.40
N PRO A 199 -8.59 -5.99 -4.32
CA PRO A 199 -7.14 -6.00 -4.58
C PRO A 199 -6.72 -5.21 -5.83
N VAL A 200 -7.41 -5.37 -6.97
CA VAL A 200 -7.09 -4.61 -8.19
C VAL A 200 -7.35 -3.10 -8.08
N ALA A 201 -8.20 -2.66 -7.15
CA ALA A 201 -8.49 -1.26 -6.87
C ALA A 201 -7.63 -0.67 -5.74
N THR A 202 -6.72 -1.46 -5.17
CA THR A 202 -5.72 -0.99 -4.20
C THR A 202 -4.45 -0.48 -4.91
N CYS A 203 -3.55 0.18 -4.18
CA CYS A 203 -2.29 0.66 -4.75
C CYS A 203 -1.14 -0.34 -4.62
N ALA A 204 -1.25 -1.36 -3.77
CA ALA A 204 -0.30 -2.46 -3.75
C ALA A 204 -0.94 -3.77 -3.27
N THR A 205 -0.45 -4.90 -3.77
CA THR A 205 -0.81 -6.24 -3.31
C THR A 205 0.45 -7.07 -3.09
N TYR A 206 0.35 -8.01 -2.16
CA TYR A 206 1.35 -9.04 -1.89
C TYR A 206 0.67 -10.40 -1.99
N ASN A 207 1.34 -11.34 -2.65
CA ASN A 207 0.99 -12.75 -2.67
C ASN A 207 2.23 -13.57 -2.29
N ALA A 208 2.12 -14.42 -1.26
CA ALA A 208 3.23 -15.23 -0.77
C ALA A 208 3.67 -16.32 -1.76
N ASP A 209 2.78 -16.73 -2.67
CA ASP A 209 3.08 -17.65 -3.77
C ASP A 209 2.68 -16.97 -5.09
N ALA A 210 3.68 -16.74 -5.95
CA ALA A 210 3.47 -16.15 -7.26
C ALA A 210 2.57 -17.00 -8.18
N ARG A 211 2.43 -18.31 -7.90
CA ARG A 211 1.49 -19.20 -8.61
C ARG A 211 0.02 -18.82 -8.38
N GLU A 212 -0.27 -18.12 -7.30
CA GLU A 212 -1.61 -17.69 -6.93
C GLU A 212 -1.90 -16.23 -7.29
N ILE A 213 -1.11 -15.58 -8.16
CA ILE A 213 -1.29 -14.16 -8.52
C ILE A 213 -2.68 -13.82 -9.05
N ALA A 214 -3.35 -14.76 -9.73
CA ALA A 214 -4.74 -14.60 -10.18
C ALA A 214 -5.76 -14.54 -9.01
N ARG A 215 -5.36 -14.83 -7.77
CA ARG A 215 -6.15 -14.59 -6.55
C ARG A 215 -6.62 -13.14 -6.48
N ASP A 216 -5.77 -12.18 -6.84
CA ASP A 216 -6.12 -10.76 -6.78
C ASP A 216 -7.39 -10.48 -7.60
N LEU A 217 -7.50 -11.08 -8.79
CA LEU A 217 -8.68 -10.99 -9.65
C LEU A 217 -9.90 -11.68 -9.04
N ALA A 218 -9.72 -12.91 -8.52
CA ALA A 218 -10.83 -13.68 -7.95
C ALA A 218 -11.40 -13.06 -6.66
N VAL A 219 -10.53 -12.60 -5.76
CA VAL A 219 -10.93 -11.87 -4.55
C VAL A 219 -11.60 -10.55 -4.93
N SER A 220 -11.06 -9.82 -5.91
CA SER A 220 -11.69 -8.59 -6.41
C SER A 220 -13.08 -8.84 -6.96
N TRP A 221 -13.24 -9.91 -7.76
CA TRP A 221 -14.53 -10.32 -8.31
C TRP A 221 -15.54 -10.63 -7.21
N VAL A 222 -15.20 -11.53 -6.29
CA VAL A 222 -16.09 -11.96 -5.21
C VAL A 222 -16.47 -10.78 -4.31
N HIS A 223 -15.51 -9.92 -3.96
CA HIS A 223 -15.79 -8.70 -3.20
C HIS A 223 -16.82 -7.81 -3.90
N LEU A 224 -16.64 -7.56 -5.20
CA LEU A 224 -17.48 -6.62 -5.94
C LEU A 224 -18.83 -7.23 -6.36
N HIS A 225 -18.88 -8.52 -6.66
CA HIS A 225 -20.07 -9.24 -7.09
C HIS A 225 -20.94 -9.60 -5.89
N ASP A 226 -20.38 -10.32 -4.92
CA ASP A 226 -21.11 -10.86 -3.76
C ASP A 226 -21.27 -9.84 -2.63
N LYS A 227 -20.55 -8.70 -2.71
CA LYS A 227 -20.47 -7.67 -1.65
C LYS A 227 -19.85 -8.17 -0.35
N ASP A 228 -19.04 -9.23 -0.43
CA ASP A 228 -18.28 -9.76 0.69
C ASP A 228 -17.09 -8.87 1.03
N SER A 229 -16.80 -8.66 2.32
CA SER A 229 -15.61 -7.89 2.73
C SER A 229 -14.33 -8.64 2.38
N VAL A 230 -13.34 -7.94 1.80
CA VAL A 230 -12.03 -8.50 1.41
C VAL A 230 -11.38 -9.28 2.55
N THR A 231 -11.52 -8.78 3.77
CA THR A 231 -10.91 -9.34 4.99
C THR A 231 -11.39 -10.75 5.30
N ARG A 232 -12.61 -11.11 4.89
CA ARG A 232 -13.20 -12.44 5.08
C ARG A 232 -12.80 -13.40 3.97
N ILE A 233 -12.64 -12.89 2.75
CA ILE A 233 -12.42 -13.72 1.55
C ILE A 233 -10.96 -13.85 1.16
N ALA A 234 -10.06 -12.98 1.64
CA ALA A 234 -8.63 -13.01 1.37
C ALA A 234 -7.97 -14.34 1.78
N GLY A 235 -8.54 -15.02 2.78
CA GLY A 235 -8.07 -16.31 3.28
C GLY A 235 -8.58 -17.54 2.57
N ILE A 236 -9.57 -17.38 1.69
CA ILE A 236 -10.26 -18.50 1.07
C ILE A 236 -9.29 -19.18 0.08
N PRO A 237 -9.20 -20.53 0.09
CA PRO A 237 -8.41 -21.26 -0.89
C PRO A 237 -8.81 -20.92 -2.33
N LEU A 238 -7.83 -20.82 -3.23
CA LEU A 238 -8.06 -20.43 -4.63
C LEU A 238 -9.12 -21.30 -5.35
N PRO A 239 -9.20 -22.64 -5.14
CA PRO A 239 -10.26 -23.45 -5.73
C PRO A 239 -11.67 -23.05 -5.30
N LEU A 240 -11.86 -22.62 -4.06
CA LEU A 240 -13.16 -22.18 -3.57
C LEU A 240 -13.52 -20.79 -4.11
N LEU A 241 -12.54 -19.88 -4.26
CA LEU A 241 -12.74 -18.62 -4.97
C LEU A 241 -13.14 -18.89 -6.44
N HIS A 242 -12.49 -19.84 -7.11
CA HIS A 242 -12.84 -20.26 -8.47
C HIS A 242 -14.30 -20.73 -8.54
N THR A 243 -14.74 -21.64 -7.66
CA THR A 243 -16.14 -22.11 -7.64
C THR A 243 -17.13 -20.96 -7.45
N ARG A 244 -16.83 -19.96 -6.61
CA ARG A 244 -17.70 -18.79 -6.43
C ARG A 244 -17.81 -17.93 -7.68
N VAL A 245 -16.69 -17.70 -8.37
CA VAL A 245 -16.70 -16.99 -9.66
C VAL A 245 -17.51 -17.78 -10.69
N ASP A 246 -17.28 -19.10 -10.78
CA ASP A 246 -17.95 -19.97 -11.74
C ASP A 246 -19.47 -20.09 -11.49
N ALA A 247 -19.91 -20.04 -10.23
CA ALA A 247 -21.33 -20.07 -9.90
C ALA A 247 -22.11 -18.81 -10.37
N ALA A 248 -21.43 -17.70 -10.67
CA ALA A 248 -22.10 -16.50 -11.16
C ALA A 248 -22.70 -16.70 -12.57
N PRO A 249 -23.77 -15.97 -12.94
CA PRO A 249 -24.35 -16.06 -14.29
C PRO A 249 -23.33 -15.74 -15.39
N ARG A 250 -23.43 -16.45 -16.52
CA ARG A 250 -22.61 -16.18 -17.71
C ARG A 250 -22.80 -14.73 -18.18
N GLY A 251 -21.69 -14.05 -18.49
CA GLY A 251 -21.69 -12.65 -18.91
C GLY A 251 -21.87 -11.65 -17.77
N ALA A 252 -21.90 -12.10 -16.50
CA ALA A 252 -21.83 -11.20 -15.36
C ALA A 252 -20.59 -10.31 -15.45
N ARG A 253 -20.72 -9.06 -14.98
CA ARG A 253 -19.62 -8.08 -14.91
C ARG A 253 -19.72 -7.29 -13.61
N VAL A 254 -18.56 -6.95 -13.06
CA VAL A 254 -18.46 -6.04 -11.92
C VAL A 254 -17.75 -4.76 -12.35
N SER A 255 -18.19 -3.63 -11.82
CA SER A 255 -17.48 -2.37 -12.06
C SER A 255 -16.28 -2.28 -11.13
N ILE A 256 -15.09 -2.12 -11.71
CA ILE A 256 -13.89 -1.66 -11.01
C ILE A 256 -13.99 -0.13 -10.94
N ALA A 257 -15.05 0.38 -10.32
CA ALA A 257 -15.11 1.80 -10.04
C ALA A 257 -13.96 2.11 -9.08
N GLU A 258 -13.12 3.07 -9.44
CA GLU A 258 -12.27 3.75 -8.46
C GLU A 258 -13.22 4.38 -7.45
N ARG A 259 -13.58 3.65 -6.38
CA ARG A 259 -14.03 4.30 -5.14
C ARG A 259 -12.81 5.03 -4.63
N GLY A 260 -12.58 6.22 -5.19
CA GLY A 260 -11.77 7.21 -4.52
C GLY A 260 -12.31 7.38 -3.09
N PRO A 261 -11.45 7.77 -2.14
CA PRO A 261 -11.89 8.06 -0.79
C PRO A 261 -13.14 8.98 -0.85
N ARG A 262 -14.11 8.77 0.05
CA ARG A 262 -15.27 9.67 0.19
C ARG A 262 -14.77 11.12 0.10
N ILE A 263 -15.15 11.74 -1.00
CA ILE A 263 -14.51 12.89 -1.62
C ILE A 263 -14.63 14.09 -0.67
N THR A 264 -13.52 14.72 -0.27
CA THR A 264 -13.58 16.09 0.27
C THR A 264 -13.88 17.05 -0.87
N ILE A 265 -14.56 18.18 -0.62
CA ILE A 265 -15.04 19.13 -1.65
C ILE A 265 -13.96 19.49 -2.68
N ALA A 266 -12.68 19.59 -2.28
CA ALA A 266 -11.53 19.87 -3.16
C ALA A 266 -11.17 18.75 -4.17
N GLN A 267 -11.63 17.52 -3.96
CA GLN A 267 -11.41 16.36 -4.86
C GLN A 267 -12.55 16.17 -5.87
N ARG A 268 -13.64 16.95 -5.77
CA ARG A 268 -14.81 16.87 -6.66
C ARG A 268 -14.48 17.41 -8.05
N GLU A 269 -13.59 18.39 -8.15
CA GLU A 269 -13.15 19.02 -9.40
C GLU A 269 -12.22 18.10 -10.23
N THR A 270 -11.46 17.22 -9.56
CA THR A 270 -10.56 16.24 -10.22
C THR A 270 -11.32 15.11 -10.92
N HIS A 271 -12.51 14.77 -10.43
CA HIS A 271 -13.31 13.64 -10.94
C HIS A 271 -13.91 13.91 -12.32
N VAL A 272 -14.06 15.18 -12.71
CA VAL A 272 -14.67 15.59 -13.99
C VAL A 272 -13.69 15.44 -15.16
N ALA A 273 -12.38 15.52 -14.93
CA ALA A 273 -11.35 15.46 -15.98
C ALA A 273 -10.96 14.04 -16.44
N LEU A 274 -11.26 12.99 -15.64
CA LEU A 274 -10.88 11.59 -15.90
C LEU A 274 -11.87 10.80 -16.79
N LYS A 275 -12.85 11.47 -17.40
CA LYS A 275 -13.84 10.85 -18.30
C LYS A 275 -13.28 10.29 -19.63
N ARG A 276 -11.95 10.31 -19.85
CA ARG A 276 -11.29 9.89 -21.10
C ARG A 276 -10.67 8.48 -21.09
N GLY A 277 -10.97 7.63 -20.10
CA GLY A 277 -10.66 6.20 -20.16
C GLY A 277 -11.68 5.42 -21.00
N LYS A 278 -11.24 4.37 -21.72
CA LYS A 278 -12.14 3.52 -22.53
C LYS A 278 -13.21 2.84 -21.65
N PRO A 279 -14.46 2.66 -22.08
CA PRO A 279 -15.55 2.17 -21.22
C PRO A 279 -15.34 0.79 -20.59
N TRP A 280 -14.64 -0.13 -21.27
CA TRP A 280 -14.38 -1.50 -20.79
C TRP A 280 -13.26 -1.60 -19.75
N THR A 281 -12.34 -0.63 -19.69
CA THR A 281 -11.29 -0.55 -18.65
C THR A 281 -11.86 -0.16 -17.29
N ARG A 282 -13.16 -0.32 -17.06
CA ARG A 282 -13.86 -0.05 -15.79
C ARG A 282 -14.67 -1.24 -15.30
N SER A 283 -14.57 -2.39 -15.97
CA SER A 283 -15.28 -3.60 -15.57
C SER A 283 -14.43 -4.83 -15.74
N LEU A 284 -14.55 -5.74 -14.79
CA LEU A 284 -14.06 -7.10 -14.88
C LEU A 284 -15.26 -7.99 -15.24
N SER A 285 -15.08 -9.02 -16.06
CA SER A 285 -16.13 -10.00 -16.38
C SER A 285 -15.82 -11.35 -15.72
N ARG A 286 -16.87 -12.15 -15.50
CA ARG A 286 -16.74 -13.50 -14.93
C ARG A 286 -15.78 -14.34 -15.78
N GLU A 287 -15.99 -14.32 -17.09
CA GLU A 287 -15.22 -15.10 -18.05
C GLU A 287 -13.74 -14.69 -18.07
N THR A 288 -13.43 -13.40 -17.97
CA THR A 288 -12.03 -12.95 -17.88
C THR A 288 -11.35 -13.45 -16.61
N VAL A 289 -12.05 -13.47 -15.48
CA VAL A 289 -11.50 -14.03 -14.22
C VAL A 289 -11.25 -15.52 -14.35
N LEU A 290 -12.21 -16.29 -14.87
CA LEU A 290 -12.04 -17.75 -15.05
C LEU A 290 -10.93 -18.08 -16.05
N LYS A 291 -10.83 -17.34 -17.16
CA LYS A 291 -9.72 -17.46 -18.11
C LYS A 291 -8.38 -17.18 -17.45
N ALA A 292 -8.29 -16.13 -16.62
CA ALA A 292 -7.08 -15.80 -15.88
C ALA A 292 -6.72 -16.87 -14.84
N LEU A 293 -7.70 -17.42 -14.12
CA LEU A 293 -7.48 -18.52 -13.18
C LEU A 293 -6.99 -19.82 -13.85
N ALA A 294 -7.36 -20.03 -15.12
CA ALA A 294 -6.90 -21.17 -15.92
C ALA A 294 -5.57 -20.91 -16.66
N ALA A 295 -5.12 -19.66 -16.75
CA ALA A 295 -3.89 -19.30 -17.44
C ALA A 295 -2.65 -19.73 -16.64
N SER A 296 -1.51 -19.90 -17.33
CA SER A 296 -0.25 -20.15 -16.64
C SER A 296 0.10 -18.96 -15.73
N PRO A 297 0.41 -19.19 -14.44
CA PRO A 297 0.84 -18.11 -13.56
C PRO A 297 2.10 -17.39 -14.07
N SER A 298 3.01 -18.11 -14.73
CA SER A 298 4.21 -17.49 -15.32
C SER A 298 3.83 -16.53 -16.45
N ALA A 299 2.88 -16.90 -17.32
CA ALA A 299 2.44 -16.05 -18.41
C ALA A 299 1.73 -14.79 -17.91
N LEU A 300 0.94 -14.92 -16.83
CA LEU A 300 0.33 -13.75 -16.16
C LEU A 300 1.38 -12.81 -15.59
N LEU A 301 2.40 -13.35 -14.92
CA LEU A 301 3.49 -12.55 -14.35
C LEU A 301 4.32 -11.86 -15.43
N ASP A 302 4.68 -12.59 -16.49
CA ASP A 302 5.45 -12.03 -17.60
C ASP A 302 4.65 -10.90 -18.29
N ALA A 303 3.33 -11.04 -18.44
CA ALA A 303 2.47 -10.00 -18.96
C ALA A 303 2.36 -8.79 -18.02
N LEU A 304 2.23 -9.00 -16.71
CA LEU A 304 2.25 -7.92 -15.72
C LEU A 304 3.57 -7.15 -15.74
N GLU A 305 4.70 -7.86 -15.82
CA GLU A 305 6.04 -7.25 -15.92
C GLU A 305 6.20 -6.43 -17.20
N ALA A 306 5.72 -6.95 -18.34
CA ALA A 306 5.72 -6.22 -19.60
C ALA A 306 4.82 -4.97 -19.56
N SER A 307 3.64 -5.07 -18.95
CA SER A 307 2.69 -3.96 -18.78
C SER A 307 3.16 -2.92 -17.75
N ALA A 308 4.08 -3.26 -16.87
CA ALA A 308 4.68 -2.33 -15.92
C ALA A 308 5.81 -1.48 -16.51
N ALA A 309 6.18 -1.68 -17.78
CA ALA A 309 7.22 -0.92 -18.44
C ALA A 309 6.91 0.61 -18.40
N PRO A 310 7.88 1.46 -18.00
CA PRO A 310 7.66 2.89 -17.95
C PRO A 310 7.29 3.47 -19.32
N ASP A 311 6.22 4.26 -19.37
CA ASP A 311 5.84 4.97 -20.59
C ASP A 311 6.85 6.06 -20.98
N GLU A 312 6.61 6.73 -22.10
CA GLU A 312 7.49 7.77 -22.63
C GLU A 312 7.66 8.96 -21.66
N ALA A 313 6.61 9.34 -20.92
CA ALA A 313 6.68 10.46 -19.99
C ALA A 313 7.60 10.13 -18.81
N TRP A 314 7.51 8.91 -18.27
CA TRP A 314 8.41 8.44 -17.22
C TRP A 314 9.85 8.25 -17.71
N ARG A 315 10.04 7.70 -18.93
CA ARG A 315 11.37 7.54 -19.53
C ARG A 315 12.05 8.89 -19.78
N ALA A 316 11.31 9.91 -20.20
CA ALA A 316 11.83 11.26 -20.39
C ALA A 316 12.19 11.95 -19.06
N ALA A 317 11.42 11.71 -17.99
CA ALA A 317 11.64 12.32 -16.68
C ALA A 317 12.78 11.69 -15.88
N ALA A 318 13.08 10.40 -16.11
CA ALA A 318 14.01 9.63 -15.28
C ALA A 318 15.43 10.23 -15.19
N PRO A 319 16.12 10.61 -16.29
CA PRO A 319 17.48 11.14 -16.21
C PRO A 319 17.55 12.43 -15.36
N ARG A 320 16.52 13.26 -15.46
CA ARG A 320 16.45 14.50 -14.70
C ARG A 320 16.20 14.23 -13.21
N ALA A 321 15.34 13.25 -12.89
CA ALA A 321 15.15 12.83 -11.51
C ALA A 321 16.43 12.24 -10.87
N ASP A 322 17.20 11.45 -11.64
CA ASP A 322 18.51 10.95 -11.22
C ASP A 322 19.48 12.08 -10.86
N GLU A 323 19.58 13.09 -11.74
CA GLU A 323 20.45 14.24 -11.53
C GLU A 323 20.06 15.04 -10.27
N ILE A 324 18.76 15.26 -10.04
CA ILE A 324 18.27 15.97 -8.86
C ILE A 324 18.60 15.21 -7.57
N LEU A 325 18.38 13.89 -7.55
CA LEU A 325 18.69 13.05 -6.40
C LEU A 325 20.20 13.02 -6.11
N ASP A 326 21.04 12.87 -7.15
CA ASP A 326 22.51 12.88 -7.01
C ASP A 326 23.03 14.22 -6.46
N ARG A 327 22.53 15.34 -7.00
CA ARG A 327 22.89 16.67 -6.52
C ARG A 327 22.43 16.93 -5.09
N THR A 328 21.21 16.53 -4.77
CA THR A 328 20.66 16.69 -3.42
C THR A 328 21.51 15.91 -2.42
N ARG A 329 21.88 14.66 -2.76
CA ARG A 329 22.83 13.86 -1.98
C ARG A 329 24.16 14.58 -1.77
N LYS A 330 24.80 15.06 -2.85
CA LYS A 330 26.10 15.76 -2.78
C LYS A 330 26.04 17.02 -1.92
N LEU A 331 24.96 17.79 -2.04
CA LEU A 331 24.72 18.98 -1.22
C LEU A 331 24.60 18.60 0.26
N THR A 332 23.85 17.53 0.55
CA THR A 332 23.73 17.02 1.91
C THR A 332 25.07 16.54 2.44
N GLU A 333 25.85 15.79 1.66
CA GLU A 333 27.21 15.33 2.03
C GLU A 333 28.16 16.49 2.32
N ALA A 334 28.08 17.59 1.55
CA ALA A 334 28.88 18.81 1.71
C ALA A 334 28.45 19.71 2.89
N GLY A 335 27.56 19.25 3.77
CA GLY A 335 27.14 20.04 4.94
C GLY A 335 26.21 21.21 4.61
N GLY A 336 25.56 21.19 3.44
CA GLY A 336 24.67 22.27 2.99
C GLY A 336 25.38 23.44 2.31
N GLU A 337 26.71 23.39 2.16
CA GLU A 337 27.45 24.35 1.34
C GLU A 337 27.22 24.05 -0.15
N GLY A 338 26.32 24.80 -0.80
CA GLY A 338 26.05 24.63 -2.23
C GLY A 338 24.86 25.45 -2.74
N PRO A 339 24.36 25.16 -3.97
CA PRO A 339 23.29 25.93 -4.61
C PRO A 339 21.96 25.89 -3.81
N PRO A 340 21.08 26.88 -4.02
CA PRO A 340 19.84 27.00 -3.25
C PRO A 340 18.94 25.77 -3.41
N VAL A 341 18.34 25.36 -2.29
CA VAL A 341 17.37 24.28 -2.20
C VAL A 341 15.98 24.86 -2.34
N TRP A 342 15.09 24.14 -3.03
CA TRP A 342 13.69 24.55 -3.15
C TRP A 342 12.77 23.47 -2.63
N SER A 343 11.84 23.89 -1.78
CA SER A 343 10.77 23.03 -1.30
C SER A 343 9.74 22.79 -2.40
N VAL A 344 9.46 21.52 -2.66
CA VAL A 344 8.51 21.09 -3.68
C VAL A 344 7.29 20.49 -3.00
N ASP A 345 6.15 21.21 -3.09
CA ASP A 345 4.85 20.65 -2.74
C ASP A 345 4.33 19.79 -3.88
N LEU A 346 4.24 18.49 -3.61
CA LEU A 346 3.85 17.45 -4.56
C LEU A 346 2.37 17.08 -4.42
N SER A 347 1.66 17.72 -3.50
CA SER A 347 0.24 17.49 -3.26
C SER A 347 -0.66 18.23 -4.26
N THR A 348 -0.08 19.03 -5.18
CA THR A 348 -0.85 19.86 -6.12
C THR A 348 -1.66 19.04 -7.12
N TYR A 349 -2.72 19.67 -7.63
CA TYR A 349 -3.62 19.08 -8.63
C TYR A 349 -2.87 18.54 -9.85
N ARG A 350 -1.85 19.27 -10.34
CA ARG A 350 -1.10 18.90 -11.54
C ARG A 350 -0.28 17.61 -11.34
N HIS A 351 0.37 17.45 -10.19
CA HIS A 351 1.09 16.22 -9.84
C HIS A 351 0.15 15.01 -9.80
N ARG A 352 -1.02 15.17 -9.16
CA ARG A 352 -2.03 14.09 -9.09
C ARG A 352 -2.58 13.73 -10.46
N LEU A 353 -2.81 14.72 -11.34
CA LEU A 353 -3.29 14.48 -12.69
C LEU A 353 -2.25 13.72 -13.53
N PHE A 354 -0.97 14.07 -13.41
CA PHE A 354 0.11 13.34 -14.06
C PHE A 354 0.14 11.88 -13.60
N LEU A 355 0.14 11.62 -12.29
CA LEU A 355 0.12 10.27 -11.72
C LEU A 355 -1.08 9.43 -12.18
N LYS A 356 -2.27 10.04 -12.25
CA LYS A 356 -3.47 9.35 -12.72
C LYS A 356 -3.44 9.03 -14.22
N ARG A 357 -2.78 9.88 -15.02
CA ARG A 357 -2.63 9.67 -16.47
C ARG A 357 -1.51 8.69 -16.80
N HIS A 358 -0.46 8.70 -15.99
CA HIS A 358 0.74 7.90 -16.15
C HIS A 358 1.05 7.16 -14.82
N PRO A 359 0.23 6.18 -14.40
CA PRO A 359 0.50 5.48 -13.15
C PRO A 359 1.81 4.71 -13.25
N PRO A 360 2.77 4.92 -12.33
CA PRO A 360 3.96 4.08 -12.30
C PRO A 360 3.59 2.72 -11.72
N PHE A 361 4.07 1.65 -12.32
CA PHE A 361 3.84 0.29 -11.83
C PHE A 361 5.15 -0.39 -11.46
N LEU A 362 5.09 -1.22 -10.43
CA LEU A 362 6.16 -2.09 -9.99
C LEU A 362 5.60 -3.49 -9.89
N VAL A 363 6.26 -4.44 -10.56
CA VAL A 363 6.04 -5.87 -10.41
C VAL A 363 7.34 -6.47 -9.93
N ARG A 364 7.31 -7.10 -8.76
CA ARG A 364 8.52 -7.65 -8.13
C ARG A 364 8.29 -9.08 -7.71
N ARG A 365 9.04 -10.00 -8.33
CA ARG A 365 9.22 -11.36 -7.81
C ARG A 365 10.11 -11.32 -6.58
N LEU A 366 9.71 -12.01 -5.52
CA LEU A 366 10.37 -11.97 -4.23
C LEU A 366 11.24 -13.21 -4.04
N PRO A 367 12.34 -13.12 -3.27
CA PRO A 367 13.23 -14.27 -3.01
C PRO A 367 12.53 -15.47 -2.36
N ASN A 368 11.43 -15.23 -1.64
CA ASN A 368 10.63 -16.28 -0.99
C ASN A 368 9.63 -16.97 -1.95
N GLY A 369 9.67 -16.67 -3.24
CA GLY A 369 8.73 -17.22 -4.25
C GLY A 369 7.41 -16.44 -4.36
N GLY A 370 7.24 -15.39 -3.56
CA GLY A 370 6.09 -14.49 -3.64
C GLY A 370 6.22 -13.44 -4.74
N VAL A 371 5.19 -12.61 -4.86
CA VAL A 371 5.15 -11.48 -5.77
C VAL A 371 4.50 -10.28 -5.09
N MET A 372 5.01 -9.09 -5.39
CA MET A 372 4.43 -7.82 -5.01
C MET A 372 4.08 -7.01 -6.26
N LEU A 373 2.87 -6.48 -6.29
CA LEU A 373 2.45 -5.46 -7.27
C LEU A 373 2.30 -4.14 -6.52
N ALA A 374 2.78 -3.03 -7.09
CA ALA A 374 2.63 -1.72 -6.49
C ALA A 374 2.49 -0.60 -7.53
N THR A 375 1.84 0.48 -7.12
CA THR A 375 1.76 1.76 -7.81
C THR A 375 1.71 2.89 -6.78
N HIS A 376 1.68 4.15 -7.23
CA HIS A 376 1.51 5.29 -6.36
C HIS A 376 0.21 5.15 -5.52
N PRO A 377 0.17 5.49 -4.22
CA PRO A 377 -1.05 5.44 -3.39
C PRO A 377 -2.23 6.33 -3.83
N TYR A 378 -2.09 7.08 -4.93
CA TYR A 378 -3.19 7.80 -5.56
C TYR A 378 -3.75 7.06 -6.77
N CYS A 379 -3.12 5.96 -7.18
CA CYS A 379 -3.47 5.13 -8.32
C CYS A 379 -4.03 3.78 -7.84
N SER A 380 -4.59 3.04 -8.79
CA SER A 380 -5.04 1.65 -8.59
C SER A 380 -4.21 0.71 -9.46
N LEU A 381 -4.13 -0.56 -9.07
CA LEU A 381 -3.47 -1.62 -9.86
C LEU A 381 -4.30 -2.08 -11.08
N TRP A 382 -5.53 -1.59 -11.23
CA TRP A 382 -6.42 -2.07 -12.28
C TRP A 382 -5.91 -1.79 -13.70
N PRO A 383 -5.34 -0.62 -14.04
CA PRO A 383 -4.78 -0.43 -15.38
C PRO A 383 -3.67 -1.43 -15.71
N LEU A 384 -2.80 -1.76 -14.75
CA LEU A 384 -1.77 -2.79 -14.91
C LEU A 384 -2.39 -4.16 -15.22
N TRP A 385 -3.39 -4.57 -14.46
CA TRP A 385 -4.11 -5.83 -14.69
C TRP A 385 -4.85 -5.83 -16.03
N ALA A 386 -5.54 -4.75 -16.36
CA ALA A 386 -6.28 -4.60 -17.61
C ALA A 386 -5.36 -4.72 -18.82
N ASP A 387 -4.19 -4.07 -18.80
CA ASP A 387 -3.21 -4.13 -19.88
C ASP A 387 -2.62 -5.54 -20.01
N ALA A 388 -2.26 -6.19 -18.89
CA ALA A 388 -1.73 -7.55 -18.90
C ALA A 388 -2.75 -8.58 -19.42
N LEU A 389 -4.01 -8.49 -18.97
CA LEU A 389 -5.09 -9.38 -19.42
C LEU A 389 -5.41 -9.17 -20.91
N THR A 390 -5.33 -7.94 -21.40
CA THR A 390 -5.51 -7.62 -22.82
C THR A 390 -4.36 -8.17 -23.66
N ALA A 391 -3.11 -8.01 -23.21
CA ALA A 391 -1.93 -8.54 -23.90
C ALA A 391 -1.97 -10.06 -24.06
N LEU A 392 -2.57 -10.76 -23.09
CA LEU A 392 -2.77 -12.21 -23.13
C LEU A 392 -4.05 -12.65 -23.89
N GLY A 393 -4.86 -11.73 -24.39
CA GLY A 393 -6.14 -12.03 -25.05
C GLY A 393 -7.20 -12.62 -24.11
N LEU A 394 -7.08 -12.40 -22.80
CA LEU A 394 -8.03 -12.89 -21.79
C LEU A 394 -9.18 -11.91 -21.54
N MET A 395 -8.97 -10.64 -21.90
CA MET A 395 -9.96 -9.58 -21.88
C MET A 395 -10.14 -9.00 -23.28
N ASP A 396 -11.38 -8.86 -23.71
CA ASP A 396 -11.69 -8.30 -25.02
C ASP A 396 -11.44 -6.78 -25.04
N ASN A 397 -10.89 -6.32 -26.16
CA ASN A 397 -10.59 -4.92 -26.44
C ASN A 397 -11.81 -4.08 -26.82
#